data_AF-C5S0Y8-F1
#
_entry.id   AF-C5S0Y8-F1
#
_cell.length_a   1.000
_cell.length_b   1.000
_cell.length_c   1.000
_cell.angle_alpha   90.00
_cell.angle_beta   90.00
_cell.angle_gamma   90.00
#
_symmetry.space_group_name_H-M   'P 1'
#
loop_
_entity.id
_entity.type
_entity.pdbx_description
1 polymer ?
#
loop_
_entity_poly.entity_id
_entity_poly.type
_entity_poly.pdbx_seq_one_letter_code
_entity_poly.pdbx_strand_id
1 'polypeptide(L)' 'MADLKCPKCGAPLSDWYIPDEPSFCGEMSDDRFRCEGHLMTPKPFPQASDGCALNRTESCGYFGIWEL' A
#
# COMPACT_ATOMS: atom_id res chain seq x y z
N MET A 1 -8.28 -12.16 1.38
CA MET A 1 -8.10 -10.70 1.41
C MET A 1 -8.27 -10.23 -0.03
N ALA A 2 -9.20 -9.32 -0.30
CA ALA A 2 -9.35 -8.77 -1.65
C ALA A 2 -8.04 -8.08 -2.03
N ASP A 3 -7.54 -8.33 -3.25
CA ASP A 3 -6.36 -7.67 -3.78
C ASP A 3 -6.70 -6.20 -4.10
N LEU A 4 -6.70 -5.35 -3.08
CA LEU A 4 -6.95 -3.91 -3.24
C LEU A 4 -5.85 -3.30 -4.13
N LYS A 5 -6.27 -2.55 -5.15
CA LYS A 5 -5.37 -1.91 -6.12
C LYS A 5 -5.49 -0.40 -6.05
N CYS A 6 -4.37 0.29 -6.17
CA CYS A 6 -4.31 1.73 -6.20
C CYS A 6 -5.09 2.25 -7.42
N PRO A 7 -6.06 3.17 -7.24
CA PRO A 7 -6.89 3.68 -8.33
C PRO A 7 -6.09 4.49 -9.36
N LYS A 8 -4.91 4.99 -8.98
CA LYS A 8 -4.04 5.81 -9.85
C LYS A 8 -3.08 4.98 -10.72
N CYS A 9 -2.47 3.94 -10.16
CA CYS A 9 -1.40 3.20 -10.83
C CYS A 9 -1.61 1.68 -10.91
N GLY A 10 -2.63 1.13 -10.26
CA GLY A 10 -2.90 -0.31 -10.22
C GLY A 10 -1.95 -1.13 -9.34
N ALA A 11 -1.03 -0.51 -8.62
CA ALA A 11 -0.16 -1.19 -7.65
C ALA A 11 -0.97 -1.73 -6.45
N PRO A 12 -0.45 -2.69 -5.67
CA PRO A 12 -1.11 -3.14 -4.44
C PRO A 12 -1.31 -2.02 -3.41
N LEU A 13 -2.40 -2.10 -2.66
CA LEU A 13 -2.67 -1.27 -1.48
C LEU A 13 -2.49 -2.09 -0.19
N SER A 14 -1.97 -1.44 0.84
CA SER A 14 -1.99 -1.93 2.22
C SER A 14 -3.15 -1.27 2.98
N ASP A 15 -3.99 -2.06 3.64
CA ASP A 15 -5.01 -1.57 4.58
C ASP A 15 -4.38 -1.41 5.97
N TRP A 16 -4.36 -0.19 6.50
CA TRP A 16 -3.76 0.13 7.80
C TRP A 16 -4.78 0.16 8.94
N TYR A 17 -6.07 -0.02 8.63
CA TYR A 17 -7.10 -0.14 9.65
C TYR A 17 -7.09 -1.56 10.23
N ILE A 18 -6.99 -1.64 11.56
CA ILE A 18 -7.07 -2.89 12.29
C ILE A 18 -8.36 -2.85 13.12
N PRO A 19 -9.37 -3.66 12.79
CA PRO A 19 -10.59 -3.74 13.58
C PRO A 19 -10.29 -4.07 15.04
N ASP A 20 -11.05 -3.48 15.96
CA ASP A 20 -11.01 -3.74 17.41
C ASP A 20 -9.68 -3.44 18.13
N GLU A 21 -8.70 -2.84 17.45
CA GLU A 21 -7.45 -2.35 18.03
C GLU A 21 -7.39 -0.81 17.95
N PRO A 22 -6.73 -0.12 18.89
CA PRO A 22 -6.43 1.30 18.75
C PRO A 22 -5.40 1.50 17.62
N SER A 23 -5.89 1.58 16.39
CA SER A 23 -5.10 1.85 15.18
C SER A 23 -4.85 3.35 15.00
N PHE A 24 -3.77 3.67 14.29
CA PHE A 24 -3.43 5.06 13.95
C PHE A 24 -4.46 5.70 13.00
N CYS A 25 -5.14 4.89 12.19
CA CYS A 25 -6.20 5.32 11.27
C CYS A 25 -7.53 4.62 11.62
N GLY A 26 -8.64 5.34 11.51
CA GLY A 26 -9.99 4.79 11.72
C GLY A 26 -10.53 4.06 10.49
N GLU A 27 -11.66 3.35 10.66
CA GLU A 27 -12.31 2.58 9.59
C GLU A 27 -12.61 3.43 8.34
N MET A 28 -13.01 4.68 8.56
CA MET A 28 -13.41 5.65 7.54
C MET A 28 -12.36 6.73 7.28
N SER A 29 -11.11 6.48 7.68
CA SER A 29 -10.03 7.47 7.52
C SER A 29 -9.68 7.67 6.05
N ASP A 30 -9.45 8.92 5.66
CA ASP A 30 -9.01 9.29 4.30
C ASP A 30 -7.58 8.82 3.99
N ASP A 31 -6.85 8.31 4.99
CA ASP A 31 -5.50 7.79 4.87
C ASP A 31 -5.38 6.28 5.20
N ARG A 32 -6.52 5.56 5.23
CA ARG A 32 -6.57 4.14 5.60
C ARG A 32 -5.76 3.24 4.67
N PHE A 33 -5.78 3.50 3.36
CA PHE A 33 -5.14 2.63 2.38
C PHE A 33 -3.90 3.28 1.79
N ARG A 34 -2.75 2.61 1.89
CA ARG A 34 -1.47 3.11 1.35
C ARG A 34 -1.09 2.39 0.07
N CYS A 35 -0.76 3.14 -0.99
CA CYS A 35 -0.17 2.56 -2.20
C CYS A 35 1.27 2.11 -1.94
N GLU A 36 1.55 0.83 -2.19
CA GLU A 36 2.88 0.26 -2.01
C GLU A 36 3.81 0.49 -3.20
N GLY A 37 3.28 0.95 -4.34
CA GLY A 37 4.03 1.01 -5.59
C GLY A 37 4.24 -0.37 -6.23
N HIS A 38 4.64 -0.37 -7.50
CA HIS A 38 4.91 -1.58 -8.26
C HIS A 38 6.25 -2.16 -7.86
N LEU A 39 6.33 -3.49 -7.71
CA LEU A 39 7.60 -4.17 -7.51
C LEU A 39 8.44 -4.03 -8.79
N MET A 40 9.65 -3.51 -8.65
CA MET A 40 10.61 -3.36 -9.73
C MET A 40 11.30 -4.70 -10.01
N THR A 41 11.39 -5.06 -11.29
CA THR A 41 12.07 -6.28 -11.75
C THR A 41 13.08 -5.95 -12.86
N PRO A 42 14.33 -6.45 -12.80
CA PRO A 42 14.88 -7.29 -11.73
C PRO A 42 15.08 -6.52 -10.43
N LYS A 43 15.07 -7.24 -9.29
CA LYS A 43 15.29 -6.62 -7.97
C LYS A 43 16.75 -6.21 -7.81
N PRO A 44 17.04 -5.01 -7.29
CA PRO A 44 18.41 -4.56 -7.07
C PRO A 44 19.09 -5.34 -5.93
N PHE A 45 20.36 -5.69 -6.13
CA PHE A 45 21.23 -6.23 -5.08
C PHE A 45 21.77 -5.08 -4.19
N PRO A 46 21.91 -5.25 -2.86
CA PRO A 46 21.70 -6.47 -2.05
C PRO A 46 20.25 -6.69 -1.57
N GLN A 47 19.34 -5.79 -1.93
CA GLN A 47 17.99 -5.75 -1.40
C GLN A 47 17.08 -6.69 -2.20
N ALA A 48 17.31 -8.00 -2.23
CA ALA A 48 16.59 -8.90 -3.15
C ALA A 48 15.17 -9.35 -2.69
N SER A 49 14.64 -8.83 -1.58
CA SER A 49 13.35 -9.24 -1.01
C SER A 49 12.15 -8.52 -1.62
N ASP A 50 11.03 -9.23 -1.87
CA ASP A 50 9.76 -8.62 -2.31
C ASP A 50 9.15 -7.64 -1.30
N GLY A 51 9.51 -7.81 -0.02
CA GLY A 51 9.08 -6.94 1.07
C GLY A 51 9.93 -5.67 1.22
N CYS A 52 11.04 -5.52 0.49
CA CYS A 52 11.85 -4.32 0.59
C CYS A 52 11.16 -3.17 -0.16
N ALA A 53 10.76 -2.11 0.56
CA ALA A 53 10.13 -0.93 -0.03
C ALA A 53 11.01 -0.23 -1.06
N LEU A 54 12.34 -0.36 -0.96
CA LEU A 54 13.30 0.20 -1.93
C LEU A 54 13.26 -0.51 -3.29
N ASN A 55 12.63 -1.68 -3.37
CA ASN A 55 12.38 -2.38 -4.63
C ASN A 55 11.06 -1.99 -5.28
N ARG A 56 10.40 -0.92 -4.82
CA ARG A 56 9.12 -0.50 -5.34
C ARG A 56 9.23 0.88 -5.98
N THR A 57 8.38 1.13 -6.96
CA THR A 57 8.19 2.49 -7.48
C THR A 57 7.68 3.41 -6.39
N GLU A 58 7.77 4.71 -6.61
CA GLU A 58 7.20 5.70 -5.70
C GLU A 58 5.70 5.46 -5.46
N SER A 59 5.26 5.68 -4.22
CA SER A 59 3.87 5.56 -3.79
C SER A 59 3.02 6.67 -4.41
N CYS A 60 1.77 6.36 -4.76
CA CYS A 60 0.78 7.37 -5.14
C CYS A 60 0.13 8.09 -3.95
N GLY A 61 0.56 7.76 -2.72
CA GLY A 61 0.04 8.30 -1.47
C GLY A 61 -0.95 7.38 -0.77
N TYR A 62 -1.80 7.99 0.03
CA TYR A 62 -2.85 7.35 0.82
C TYR A 62 -4.22 7.62 0.20
N PHE A 63 -5.19 6.77 0.52
CA PHE A 63 -6.55 6.81 0.01
C PHE A 63 -7.55 6.44 1.10
N GLY A 64 -8.71 7.09 1.06
CA GLY A 64 -9.88 6.68 1.83
C GLY A 64 -10.67 5.58 1.11
N ILE A 65 -11.57 4.91 1.84
CA ILE A 65 -12.44 3.87 1.26
C ILE A 65 -13.30 4.38 0.09
N TRP A 66 -13.63 5.66 0.08
CA TRP A 66 -14.45 6.30 -0.94
C TRP A 66 -13.71 6.55 -2.26
N GLU A 67 -12.39 6.43 -2.27
CA GLU A 67 -11.55 6.62 -3.46
C GLU A 67 -11.16 5.29 -4.15
N LEU A 68 -11.52 4.15 -3.55
CA LEU A 68 -11.16 2.81 -4.03
C LEU A 68 -12.17 2.22 -5.02
#